data_AF-A0A822VB42-F1
#
_entry.id   AF-A0A822VB42-F1
#
_cell.length_a   1.000
_cell.length_b   1.000
_cell.length_c   1.000
_cell.angle_alpha   90.00
_cell.angle_beta   90.00
_cell.angle_gamma   90.00
#
_symmetry.space_group_name_H-M   'P 1'
#
loop_
_entity.id
_entity.type
_entity.pdbx_description
1 polymer ?
#
loop_
_entity_poly.entity_id
_entity_poly.type
_entity_poly.pdbx_seq_one_letter_code
_entity_poly.pdbx_strand_id
1 'polypeptide(L)'
;MANQASRPAETAAESDRIGFFGKVPSHGDFISDGLERELIGTFDDWMRSGLHACADTFAGRWSEIFASSPPIRFIIESGIWGNSAYAGVLVPSADRVGRKYPLAIVAQLNNFRKHPRTLYLDDTWFMAAEALAETSMTGDFDMSRFNASVKKLRPPKPREEDDAPEMVRNRVPTSLWWRIDPVNRRARGLKFDGKPKASDFLRLFSDMAGKGDEEGSAPAQAPESARQKTPPVISPAPSTEQPTPVIYSYATHPGTRLSLNADSLFVSQTPALFAIADGQGDTHSAVEAARLVTNILAETPDAENPEVMAQQIRGKLGTVNSLLLSRQAMGADGRPMASVVIASIIGRRLSVLWSGDARAYLLKNGTMHQLSRDHVVVGMKKQLSQCVGLSQQFRPDIVGEEWSSQDRLLLCSYPLVQILKERAIAEIVGNTPIKDCASALIQEALIEDARENVSAIVIGNRLEQG
;
A
#
# COMPACT_ATOMS: atom_id res chain seq x y z
N MET A 1 -67.18 16.90 5.98
CA MET A 1 -66.65 15.55 5.70
C MET A 1 -65.75 15.66 4.49
N ALA A 2 -64.44 15.79 4.69
CA ALA A 2 -63.45 15.86 3.62
C ALA A 2 -62.57 14.60 3.72
N ASN A 3 -62.47 13.91 2.59
CA ASN A 3 -61.87 12.59 2.41
C ASN A 3 -60.33 12.73 2.40
N GLN A 4 -59.64 12.31 3.45
CA GLN A 4 -58.18 12.13 3.42
C GLN A 4 -57.86 10.82 2.73
N ALA A 5 -57.40 10.91 1.48
CA ALA A 5 -56.78 9.80 0.78
C ALA A 5 -55.43 9.49 1.43
N SER A 6 -55.34 8.33 2.06
CA SER A 6 -54.11 7.73 2.58
C SER A 6 -53.06 7.64 1.47
N ARG A 7 -51.94 8.34 1.63
CA ARG A 7 -50.73 8.09 0.85
C ARG A 7 -50.28 6.63 1.11
N PRO A 8 -49.92 5.85 0.08
CA PRO A 8 -49.34 4.54 0.31
C PRO A 8 -48.02 4.71 1.07
N ALA A 9 -47.84 3.86 2.08
CA ALA A 9 -46.65 3.81 2.92
C ALA A 9 -45.38 3.73 2.06
N GLU A 10 -44.43 4.64 2.31
CA GLU A 10 -43.07 4.51 1.82
C GLU A 10 -42.54 3.14 2.24
N THR A 11 -42.30 2.28 1.24
CA THR A 11 -41.55 1.03 1.37
C THR A 11 -40.28 1.31 2.17
N ALA A 12 -40.07 0.55 3.25
CA ALA A 12 -38.88 0.62 4.11
C ALA A 12 -37.62 0.74 3.25
N ALA A 13 -36.89 1.85 3.38
CA ALA A 13 -35.65 2.09 2.68
C ALA A 13 -34.69 0.91 2.93
N GLU A 14 -34.28 0.20 1.87
CA GLU A 14 -33.35 -0.91 2.00
C GLU A 14 -32.04 -0.41 2.62
N SER A 15 -31.64 -0.97 3.76
CA SER A 15 -30.39 -0.63 4.42
C SER A 15 -29.19 -0.96 3.54
N ASP A 16 -28.13 -0.17 3.62
CA ASP A 16 -26.86 -0.46 2.95
C ASP A 16 -26.34 -1.86 3.34
N ARG A 17 -25.72 -2.57 2.39
CA ARG A 17 -25.23 -3.93 2.58
C ARG A 17 -23.79 -4.05 2.13
N ILE A 18 -23.06 -4.98 2.73
CA ILE A 18 -21.72 -5.36 2.28
C ILE A 18 -21.70 -6.87 2.09
N GLY A 19 -21.18 -7.29 0.96
CA GLY A 19 -21.09 -8.70 0.61
C GLY A 19 -19.89 -8.96 -0.28
N PHE A 20 -19.81 -10.19 -0.77
CA PHE A 20 -18.73 -10.62 -1.64
C PHE A 20 -19.24 -11.57 -2.73
N PHE A 21 -18.47 -11.65 -3.81
CA PHE A 21 -18.70 -12.58 -4.90
C PHE A 21 -17.40 -12.87 -5.64
N GLY A 22 -17.13 -14.14 -5.96
CA GLY A 22 -15.99 -14.49 -6.80
C GLY A 22 -15.47 -15.90 -6.54
N LYS A 23 -14.19 -16.12 -6.84
CA LYS A 23 -13.50 -17.40 -6.62
C LYS A 23 -12.45 -17.28 -5.53
N VAL A 24 -12.22 -18.40 -4.86
CA VAL A 24 -11.16 -18.54 -3.84
C VAL A 24 -10.46 -19.89 -4.01
N PRO A 25 -9.14 -20.01 -3.76
CA PRO A 25 -8.38 -21.23 -4.05
C PRO A 25 -8.87 -22.48 -3.31
N SER A 26 -9.50 -22.31 -2.16
CA SER A 26 -10.06 -23.40 -1.35
C SER A 26 -11.37 -23.99 -1.90
N HIS A 27 -12.06 -23.29 -2.81
CA HIS A 27 -13.39 -23.69 -3.31
C HIS A 27 -13.34 -24.01 -4.81
N GLY A 28 -14.12 -24.99 -5.25
CA GLY A 28 -14.23 -25.36 -6.67
C GLY A 28 -15.20 -24.47 -7.46
N ASP A 29 -16.18 -23.89 -6.78
CA ASP A 29 -17.25 -23.06 -7.33
C ASP A 29 -17.17 -21.62 -6.83
N PHE A 30 -18.02 -20.76 -7.38
CA PHE A 30 -18.18 -19.39 -6.91
C PHE A 30 -18.71 -19.32 -5.49
N ILE A 31 -18.20 -18.37 -4.74
CA ILE A 31 -18.69 -18.03 -3.40
C ILE A 31 -19.46 -16.71 -3.48
N SER A 32 -20.52 -16.58 -2.70
CA SER A 32 -21.22 -15.31 -2.53
C SER A 32 -21.98 -15.24 -1.21
N ASP A 33 -22.05 -14.03 -0.65
CA ASP A 33 -22.96 -13.70 0.44
C ASP A 33 -23.22 -12.18 0.47
N GLY A 34 -24.38 -11.77 0.99
CA GLY A 34 -24.69 -10.36 1.27
C GLY A 34 -24.98 -9.45 0.05
N LEU A 35 -24.94 -9.97 -1.18
CA LEU A 35 -25.21 -9.22 -2.42
C LEU A 35 -26.48 -9.70 -3.11
N GLU A 36 -27.14 -8.79 -3.83
CA GLU A 36 -28.33 -9.09 -4.63
C GLU A 36 -28.00 -9.91 -5.88
N ARG A 37 -28.89 -10.83 -6.24
CA ARG A 37 -28.68 -11.73 -7.39
C ARG A 37 -28.57 -10.99 -8.72
N GLU A 38 -29.33 -9.92 -8.89
CA GLU A 38 -29.29 -9.09 -10.11
C GLU A 38 -27.96 -8.36 -10.26
N LEU A 39 -27.42 -7.84 -9.15
CA LEU A 39 -26.08 -7.26 -9.11
C LEU A 39 -25.03 -8.32 -9.46
N ILE A 40 -25.07 -9.48 -8.80
CA ILE A 40 -24.12 -10.58 -9.07
C ILE A 40 -24.15 -10.95 -10.57
N GLY A 41 -25.33 -11.10 -11.16
CA GLY A 41 -25.47 -11.42 -12.59
C GLY A 41 -24.86 -10.35 -13.50
N THR A 42 -25.22 -9.09 -13.28
CA THR A 42 -24.69 -7.97 -14.09
C THR A 42 -23.18 -7.81 -13.93
N PHE A 43 -22.68 -8.01 -12.71
CA PHE A 43 -21.26 -7.95 -12.38
C PHE A 43 -20.49 -9.10 -13.03
N ASP A 44 -20.99 -10.34 -12.92
CA ASP A 44 -20.37 -11.53 -13.51
C ASP A 44 -20.31 -11.44 -15.04
N ASP A 45 -21.39 -11.02 -15.69
CA ASP A 45 -21.45 -10.86 -17.14
C ASP A 45 -20.38 -9.88 -17.65
N TRP A 46 -20.22 -8.73 -16.96
CA TRP A 46 -19.19 -7.76 -17.30
C TRP A 46 -17.78 -8.29 -17.04
N MET A 47 -17.55 -8.92 -15.88
CA MET A 47 -16.22 -9.46 -15.54
C MET A 47 -15.82 -10.60 -16.48
N ARG A 48 -16.71 -11.56 -16.80
CA ARG A 48 -16.39 -12.63 -17.75
C ARG A 48 -16.05 -12.09 -19.13
N SER A 49 -16.84 -11.14 -19.62
CA SER A 49 -16.58 -10.51 -20.93
C SER A 49 -15.23 -9.77 -20.93
N GLY A 50 -14.89 -9.09 -19.84
CA GLY A 50 -13.60 -8.42 -19.68
C GLY A 50 -12.42 -9.37 -19.56
N LEU A 51 -12.54 -10.44 -18.76
CA LEU A 51 -11.53 -11.49 -18.62
C LEU A 51 -11.26 -12.20 -19.94
N HIS A 52 -12.31 -12.48 -20.73
CA HIS A 52 -12.18 -13.04 -22.07
C HIS A 52 -11.43 -12.08 -23.00
N ALA A 53 -11.82 -10.81 -23.04
CA ALA A 53 -11.13 -9.80 -23.86
C ALA A 53 -9.64 -9.69 -23.46
N CYS A 54 -9.32 -9.74 -22.16
CA CYS A 54 -7.94 -9.71 -21.66
C CYS A 54 -7.15 -10.95 -22.11
N ALA A 55 -7.76 -12.12 -22.03
CA ALA A 55 -7.14 -13.37 -22.50
C ALA A 55 -6.85 -13.31 -24.01
N ASP A 56 -7.77 -12.77 -24.81
CA ASP A 56 -7.58 -12.60 -26.26
C ASP A 56 -6.48 -11.58 -26.59
N THR A 57 -6.42 -10.47 -25.84
CA THR A 57 -5.49 -9.35 -26.10
C THR A 57 -4.07 -9.61 -25.60
N PHE A 58 -3.94 -10.12 -24.37
CA PHE A 58 -2.64 -10.34 -23.73
C PHE A 58 -2.11 -11.77 -23.90
N ALA A 59 -2.91 -12.66 -24.50
CA ALA A 59 -2.55 -14.03 -24.85
C ALA A 59 -1.83 -14.76 -23.69
N GLY A 60 -0.68 -15.38 -23.95
CA GLY A 60 0.09 -16.16 -22.97
C GLY A 60 0.56 -15.38 -21.74
N ARG A 61 0.60 -14.05 -21.80
CA ARG A 61 1.02 -13.18 -20.69
C ARG A 61 -0.11 -12.85 -19.73
N TRP A 62 -1.37 -13.11 -20.12
CA TRP A 62 -2.53 -12.75 -19.31
C TRP A 62 -2.52 -13.38 -17.92
N SER A 63 -2.10 -14.65 -17.82
CA SER A 63 -2.09 -15.37 -16.54
C SER A 63 -1.17 -14.71 -15.50
N GLU A 64 0.00 -14.28 -15.95
CA GLU A 64 0.98 -13.56 -15.14
C GLU A 64 0.46 -12.16 -14.77
N ILE A 65 0.03 -11.38 -15.78
CA ILE A 65 -0.50 -10.01 -15.58
C ILE A 65 -1.65 -10.00 -14.58
N PHE A 66 -2.58 -10.94 -14.70
CA PHE A 66 -3.72 -11.05 -13.79
C PHE A 66 -3.26 -11.39 -12.37
N ALA A 67 -2.41 -12.42 -12.21
CA ALA A 67 -1.95 -12.88 -10.91
C ALA A 67 -1.07 -11.85 -10.17
N SER A 68 -0.29 -11.05 -10.89
CA SER A 68 0.57 -10.00 -10.33
C SER A 68 -0.12 -8.64 -10.21
N SER A 69 -1.39 -8.52 -10.61
CA SER A 69 -2.08 -7.23 -10.57
C SER A 69 -2.43 -6.83 -9.13
N PRO A 70 -2.16 -5.58 -8.71
CA PRO A 70 -2.61 -5.09 -7.42
C PRO A 70 -4.15 -5.07 -7.34
N PRO A 71 -4.73 -5.07 -6.12
CA PRO A 71 -6.16 -4.90 -5.94
C PRO A 71 -6.70 -3.67 -6.68
N ILE A 72 -7.82 -3.85 -7.39
CA ILE A 72 -8.51 -2.77 -8.11
C ILE A 72 -9.68 -2.31 -7.27
N ARG A 73 -9.64 -1.04 -6.84
CA ARG A 73 -10.74 -0.36 -6.16
C ARG A 73 -11.72 0.18 -7.19
N PHE A 74 -13.00 0.23 -6.83
CA PHE A 74 -14.01 0.78 -7.71
C PHE A 74 -15.13 1.49 -6.95
N ILE A 75 -15.75 2.46 -7.63
CA ILE A 75 -17.01 3.10 -7.25
C ILE A 75 -17.87 3.21 -8.50
N ILE A 76 -19.15 2.86 -8.37
CA ILE A 76 -20.11 2.84 -9.46
C ILE A 76 -21.32 3.63 -8.98
N GLU A 77 -21.63 4.70 -9.70
CA GLU A 77 -22.74 5.58 -9.39
C GLU A 77 -24.09 4.88 -9.60
N SER A 78 -25.09 5.28 -8.82
CA SER A 78 -26.47 4.85 -9.01
C SER A 78 -26.96 5.17 -10.43
N GLY A 79 -27.65 4.22 -11.05
CA GLY A 79 -28.14 4.29 -12.43
C GLY A 79 -27.30 3.50 -13.44
N ILE A 80 -26.13 2.97 -13.06
CA ILE A 80 -25.31 2.12 -13.94
C ILE A 80 -25.74 0.65 -13.89
N TRP A 81 -25.77 0.05 -12.70
CA TRP A 81 -26.14 -1.36 -12.46
C TRP A 81 -27.30 -1.48 -11.47
N GLY A 82 -28.28 -0.58 -11.59
CA GLY A 82 -29.43 -0.48 -10.70
C GLY A 82 -29.52 0.85 -9.97
N ASN A 83 -30.40 0.93 -8.98
CA ASN A 83 -30.71 2.17 -8.27
C ASN A 83 -29.73 2.51 -7.14
N SER A 84 -28.86 1.56 -6.78
CA SER A 84 -27.87 1.72 -5.72
C SER A 84 -26.52 2.14 -6.29
N ALA A 85 -25.74 2.87 -5.50
CA ALA A 85 -24.33 3.03 -5.77
C ALA A 85 -23.56 1.84 -5.21
N TYR A 86 -22.44 1.50 -5.83
CA TYR A 86 -21.58 0.40 -5.38
C TYR A 86 -20.17 0.91 -5.15
N ALA A 87 -19.51 0.45 -4.09
CA ALA A 87 -18.10 0.68 -3.87
C ALA A 87 -17.45 -0.64 -3.46
N GLY A 88 -16.25 -0.93 -3.95
CA GLY A 88 -15.67 -2.24 -3.69
C GLY A 88 -14.24 -2.38 -4.15
N VAL A 89 -13.75 -3.60 -3.97
CA VAL A 89 -12.39 -4.01 -4.34
C VAL A 89 -12.46 -5.31 -5.12
N LEU A 90 -11.57 -5.47 -6.08
CA LEU A 90 -11.34 -6.67 -6.86
C LEU A 90 -9.91 -7.14 -6.60
N VAL A 91 -9.75 -8.38 -6.11
CA VAL A 91 -8.45 -9.01 -5.91
C VAL A 91 -8.30 -10.18 -6.87
N PRO A 92 -7.16 -10.34 -7.57
CA PRO A 92 -6.92 -11.50 -8.42
C PRO A 92 -7.02 -12.80 -7.64
N SER A 93 -7.75 -13.77 -8.17
CA SER A 93 -7.96 -15.05 -7.50
C SER A 93 -8.15 -16.18 -8.50
N ALA A 94 -8.25 -17.41 -8.00
CA ALA A 94 -8.52 -18.62 -8.76
C ALA A 94 -9.36 -19.58 -7.92
N ASP A 95 -10.08 -20.50 -8.55
CA ASP A 95 -10.61 -21.66 -7.82
C ASP A 95 -9.54 -22.73 -7.58
N ARG A 96 -9.94 -23.78 -6.88
CA ARG A 96 -9.11 -24.97 -6.58
C ARG A 96 -8.50 -25.64 -7.81
N VAL A 97 -9.08 -25.48 -9.00
CA VAL A 97 -8.56 -26.05 -10.25
C VAL A 97 -7.75 -25.04 -11.08
N GLY A 98 -7.52 -23.83 -10.55
CA GLY A 98 -6.68 -22.81 -11.15
C GLY A 98 -7.37 -21.88 -12.15
N ARG A 99 -8.70 -21.98 -12.34
CA ARG A 99 -9.43 -21.08 -13.25
C ARG A 99 -9.49 -19.69 -12.64
N LYS A 100 -8.85 -18.73 -13.32
CA LYS A 100 -8.70 -17.35 -12.86
C LYS A 100 -10.02 -16.60 -12.90
N TYR A 101 -10.36 -15.98 -11.78
CA TYR A 101 -11.51 -15.08 -11.62
C TYR A 101 -11.32 -14.28 -10.34
N PRO A 102 -11.55 -12.97 -10.32
CA PRO A 102 -11.27 -12.15 -9.14
C PRO A 102 -12.27 -12.42 -8.00
N LEU A 103 -11.83 -12.18 -6.77
CA LEU A 103 -12.74 -12.03 -5.63
C LEU A 103 -13.13 -10.56 -5.50
N ALA A 104 -14.43 -10.29 -5.40
CA ALA A 104 -14.98 -8.96 -5.15
C ALA A 104 -15.53 -8.85 -3.74
N ILE A 105 -15.20 -7.78 -3.02
CA ILE A 105 -15.96 -7.31 -1.85
C ILE A 105 -16.66 -6.02 -2.25
N VAL A 106 -17.97 -5.94 -2.02
CA VAL A 106 -18.83 -4.87 -2.54
C VAL A 106 -19.73 -4.34 -1.43
N ALA A 107 -19.69 -3.03 -1.23
CA ALA A 107 -20.69 -2.27 -0.49
C ALA A 107 -21.76 -1.74 -1.46
N GLN A 108 -23.00 -2.16 -1.25
CA GLN A 108 -24.20 -1.64 -1.90
C GLN A 108 -24.79 -0.52 -1.04
N LEU A 109 -24.84 0.69 -1.62
CA LEU A 109 -25.26 1.92 -0.97
C LEU A 109 -26.58 2.39 -1.58
N ASN A 110 -27.68 2.14 -0.87
CA ASN A 110 -29.03 2.39 -1.39
C ASN A 110 -29.42 3.86 -1.29
N ASN A 111 -28.89 4.57 -0.29
CA ASN A 111 -29.23 5.96 0.01
C ASN A 111 -28.12 6.96 -0.39
N PHE A 112 -27.03 6.48 -0.97
CA PHE A 112 -25.95 7.36 -1.42
C PHE A 112 -26.36 8.14 -2.67
N ARG A 113 -26.33 9.48 -2.57
CA ARG A 113 -26.70 10.41 -3.64
C ARG A 113 -25.68 11.54 -3.84
N LYS A 114 -24.49 11.44 -3.23
CA LYS A 114 -23.40 12.43 -3.42
C LYS A 114 -22.57 12.03 -4.64
N HIS A 115 -21.68 12.92 -5.08
CA HIS A 115 -20.75 12.61 -6.16
C HIS A 115 -19.84 11.41 -5.77
N PRO A 116 -19.62 10.40 -6.65
CA PRO A 116 -18.81 9.21 -6.36
C PRO A 116 -17.42 9.48 -5.77
N ARG A 117 -16.76 10.56 -6.19
CA ARG A 117 -15.44 10.98 -5.67
C ARG A 117 -15.42 11.21 -4.15
N THR A 118 -16.55 11.51 -3.52
CA THR A 118 -16.61 11.67 -2.06
C THR A 118 -16.35 10.36 -1.32
N LEU A 119 -16.68 9.20 -1.92
CA LEU A 119 -16.35 7.88 -1.39
C LEU A 119 -14.90 7.48 -1.68
N TYR A 120 -14.33 7.93 -2.79
CA TYR A 120 -12.93 7.65 -3.17
C TYR A 120 -11.95 8.04 -2.06
N LEU A 121 -12.28 9.07 -1.28
CA LEU A 121 -11.48 9.59 -0.18
C LEU A 121 -11.55 8.75 1.10
N ASP A 122 -12.46 7.77 1.18
CA ASP A 122 -12.54 6.84 2.30
C ASP A 122 -11.52 5.69 2.14
N ASP A 123 -10.25 6.07 2.08
CA ASP A 123 -9.13 5.16 1.86
C ASP A 123 -9.10 4.02 2.89
N THR A 124 -9.45 4.32 4.14
CA THR A 124 -9.48 3.33 5.23
C THR A 124 -10.47 2.18 4.98
N TRP A 125 -11.59 2.46 4.32
CA TRP A 125 -12.56 1.41 3.99
C TRP A 125 -12.02 0.48 2.90
N PHE A 126 -11.49 1.05 1.81
CA PHE A 126 -10.92 0.26 0.72
C PHE A 126 -9.75 -0.58 1.19
N MET A 127 -8.88 -0.04 2.05
CA MET A 127 -7.78 -0.80 2.65
C MET A 127 -8.26 -1.99 3.49
N ALA A 128 -9.31 -1.81 4.28
CA ALA A 128 -9.88 -2.89 5.08
C ALA A 128 -10.51 -3.97 4.19
N ALA A 129 -11.20 -3.57 3.13
CA ALA A 129 -11.76 -4.50 2.15
C ALA A 129 -10.65 -5.25 1.39
N GLU A 130 -9.59 -4.58 0.94
CA GLU A 130 -8.42 -5.21 0.28
C GLU A 130 -7.78 -6.25 1.19
N ALA A 131 -7.44 -5.87 2.42
CA ALA A 131 -6.81 -6.77 3.38
C ALA A 131 -7.67 -8.02 3.63
N LEU A 132 -8.99 -7.85 3.77
CA LEU A 132 -9.91 -8.97 3.93
C LEU A 132 -9.93 -9.86 2.69
N ALA A 133 -10.05 -9.29 1.49
CA ALA A 133 -10.05 -10.06 0.25
C ALA A 133 -8.73 -10.83 0.03
N GLU A 134 -7.59 -10.27 0.42
CA GLU A 134 -6.28 -10.94 0.36
C GLU A 134 -6.21 -12.17 1.28
N THR A 135 -6.90 -12.18 2.43
CA THR A 135 -6.99 -13.38 3.29
C THR A 135 -7.60 -14.59 2.56
N SER A 136 -8.35 -14.37 1.47
CA SER A 136 -8.91 -15.45 0.68
C SER A 136 -7.88 -16.27 -0.09
N MET A 137 -6.67 -15.73 -0.27
CA MET A 137 -5.60 -16.36 -1.02
C MET A 137 -4.66 -17.20 -0.14
N THR A 138 -4.86 -17.20 1.18
CA THR A 138 -3.99 -17.91 2.13
C THR A 138 -4.36 -19.39 2.27
N GLY A 139 -3.38 -20.22 2.64
CA GLY A 139 -3.60 -21.67 2.80
C GLY A 139 -4.49 -22.06 3.99
N ASP A 140 -4.65 -21.16 4.96
CA ASP A 140 -5.47 -21.29 6.17
C ASP A 140 -6.85 -20.60 6.06
N PHE A 141 -7.28 -20.25 4.84
CA PHE A 141 -8.54 -19.55 4.61
C PHE A 141 -9.75 -20.27 5.22
N ASP A 142 -10.46 -19.59 6.11
CA ASP A 142 -11.71 -20.03 6.71
C ASP A 142 -12.88 -19.15 6.22
N MET A 143 -13.83 -19.77 5.52
CA MET A 143 -14.98 -19.10 4.93
C MET A 143 -15.89 -18.44 5.97
N SER A 144 -16.12 -19.10 7.11
CA SER A 144 -17.02 -18.59 8.15
C SER A 144 -16.43 -17.36 8.82
N ARG A 145 -15.13 -17.37 9.11
CA ARG A 145 -14.37 -16.23 9.63
C ARG A 145 -14.32 -15.10 8.62
N PHE A 146 -14.05 -15.40 7.34
CA PHE A 146 -14.05 -14.40 6.27
C PHE A 146 -15.41 -13.70 6.16
N ASN A 147 -16.51 -14.46 6.09
CA ASN A 147 -17.86 -13.92 6.03
C ASN A 147 -18.19 -13.04 7.24
N ALA A 148 -17.87 -13.50 8.46
CA ALA A 148 -18.07 -12.73 9.68
C ALA A 148 -17.28 -11.41 9.67
N SER A 149 -16.07 -11.40 9.13
CA SER A 149 -15.25 -10.19 9.00
C SER A 149 -15.79 -9.22 7.95
N VAL A 150 -16.26 -9.73 6.80
CA VAL A 150 -16.90 -8.87 5.77
C VAL A 150 -18.15 -8.20 6.34
N LYS A 151 -18.98 -8.91 7.10
CA LYS A 151 -20.18 -8.35 7.75
C LYS A 151 -19.87 -7.31 8.82
N LYS A 152 -18.66 -7.32 9.39
CA LYS A 152 -18.20 -6.33 10.38
C LYS A 152 -17.66 -5.05 9.73
N LEU A 153 -17.43 -5.04 8.42
CA LEU A 153 -17.05 -3.81 7.73
C LEU A 153 -18.17 -2.78 7.91
N ARG A 154 -17.79 -1.56 8.29
CA ARG A 154 -18.71 -0.41 8.18
C ARG A 154 -18.95 -0.10 6.70
N PRO A 155 -20.08 0.50 6.30
CA PRO A 155 -20.20 1.08 4.96
C PRO A 155 -19.15 2.18 4.71
N PRO A 156 -18.70 2.37 3.45
CA PRO A 156 -17.84 3.49 3.08
C PRO A 156 -18.60 4.81 3.27
N LYS A 157 -17.90 5.82 3.78
CA LYS A 157 -18.48 7.11 4.16
C LYS A 157 -17.97 8.20 3.23
N PRO A 158 -18.84 9.08 2.70
CA PRO A 158 -18.38 10.24 1.97
C PRO A 158 -17.61 11.17 2.89
N ARG A 159 -16.42 11.62 2.48
CA ARG A 159 -15.75 12.76 3.12
C ARG A 159 -16.35 14.08 2.62
N GLU A 160 -16.47 15.03 3.53
CA GLU A 160 -16.85 16.41 3.21
C GLU A 160 -15.60 17.15 2.73
N GLU A 161 -15.63 17.66 1.49
CA GLU A 161 -14.69 18.67 0.98
C GLU A 161 -15.47 19.98 0.84
N ASP A 162 -14.83 21.11 1.15
CA ASP A 162 -15.37 22.46 0.86
C ASP A 162 -15.53 22.70 -0.67
N ASP A 163 -14.84 21.90 -1.51
CA ASP A 163 -14.79 22.00 -2.98
C ASP A 163 -15.35 20.78 -3.73
N ALA A 164 -16.13 19.90 -3.08
CA ALA A 164 -16.74 18.76 -3.78
C ALA A 164 -17.62 19.27 -4.93
N PRO A 165 -17.41 18.85 -6.20
CA PRO A 165 -18.19 19.38 -7.31
C PRO A 165 -19.67 19.08 -7.08
N GLU A 166 -20.48 20.15 -7.05
CA GLU A 166 -21.93 20.02 -6.93
C GLU A 166 -22.46 19.07 -8.00
N MET A 167 -23.45 18.26 -7.63
CA MET A 167 -24.02 17.28 -8.52
C MET A 167 -24.78 17.98 -9.65
N VAL A 168 -24.13 18.13 -10.81
CA VAL A 168 -24.73 18.76 -11.99
C VAL A 168 -25.93 17.93 -12.45
N ARG A 169 -27.13 18.52 -12.42
CA ARG A 169 -28.35 17.89 -12.94
C ARG A 169 -28.16 17.56 -14.42
N ASN A 170 -28.53 16.35 -14.86
CA ASN A 170 -28.37 15.78 -16.22
C ASN A 170 -26.97 15.26 -16.62
N ARG A 171 -26.10 14.96 -15.67
CA ARG A 171 -24.85 14.23 -15.97
C ARG A 171 -25.12 12.73 -16.20
N VAL A 172 -24.40 12.12 -17.13
CA VAL A 172 -24.35 10.66 -17.30
C VAL A 172 -23.69 10.03 -16.06
N PRO A 173 -24.32 9.06 -15.38
CA PRO A 173 -23.72 8.37 -14.23
C PRO A 173 -22.35 7.78 -14.57
N THR A 174 -21.44 7.76 -13.60
CA THR A 174 -20.04 7.41 -13.85
C THR A 174 -19.53 6.32 -12.93
N SER A 175 -18.51 5.60 -13.39
CA SER A 175 -17.76 4.68 -12.54
C SER A 175 -16.28 5.08 -12.50
N LEU A 176 -15.69 4.90 -11.32
CA LEU A 176 -14.29 5.16 -11.02
C LEU A 176 -13.63 3.83 -10.69
N TRP A 177 -12.46 3.58 -11.27
CA TRP A 177 -11.71 2.34 -11.09
C TRP A 177 -10.25 2.71 -10.91
N TRP A 178 -9.58 2.27 -9.85
CA TRP A 178 -8.19 2.63 -9.64
C TRP A 178 -7.42 1.59 -8.86
N ARG A 179 -6.10 1.63 -9.01
CA ARG A 179 -5.16 0.89 -8.20
C ARG A 179 -4.24 1.85 -7.47
N ILE A 180 -3.69 1.39 -6.36
CA ILE A 180 -2.55 2.02 -5.71
C ILE A 180 -1.30 1.30 -6.22
N ASP A 181 -0.42 2.03 -6.88
CA ASP A 181 0.87 1.51 -7.33
C ASP A 181 1.68 1.03 -6.10
N PRO A 182 2.11 -0.23 -6.04
CA PRO A 182 2.79 -0.77 -4.86
C PRO A 182 4.16 -0.11 -4.62
N VAL A 183 4.77 0.50 -5.65
CA VAL A 183 6.11 1.08 -5.62
C VAL A 183 6.10 2.55 -5.22
N ASN A 184 5.23 3.35 -5.83
CA ASN A 184 5.19 4.81 -5.59
C ASN A 184 3.93 5.28 -4.86
N ARG A 185 3.01 4.37 -4.53
CA ARG A 185 1.74 4.61 -3.82
C ARG A 185 0.83 5.64 -4.49
N ARG A 186 1.06 5.99 -5.76
CA ARG A 186 0.16 6.87 -6.52
C ARG A 186 -1.06 6.08 -6.98
N ALA A 187 -2.22 6.70 -6.81
CA ALA A 187 -3.44 6.19 -7.40
C ALA A 187 -3.40 6.38 -8.92
N ARG A 188 -3.51 5.27 -9.67
CA ARG A 188 -3.77 5.30 -11.10
C ARG A 188 -5.18 4.83 -11.35
N GLY A 189 -6.00 5.71 -11.91
CA GLY A 189 -7.42 5.47 -12.07
C GLY A 189 -7.95 5.78 -13.46
N LEU A 190 -9.04 5.10 -13.79
CA LEU A 190 -9.88 5.31 -14.97
C LEU A 190 -11.26 5.75 -14.53
N LYS A 191 -11.87 6.58 -15.38
CA LYS A 191 -13.26 6.98 -15.27
C LYS A 191 -13.99 6.50 -16.52
N PHE A 192 -15.15 5.88 -16.34
CA PHE A 192 -16.06 5.52 -17.44
C PHE A 192 -17.40 6.21 -17.25
N ASP A 193 -17.92 6.77 -18.35
CA ASP A 193 -19.26 7.35 -18.39
C ASP A 193 -20.26 6.27 -18.83
N GLY A 194 -21.32 6.07 -18.05
CA GLY A 194 -22.33 5.04 -18.28
C GLY A 194 -21.89 3.63 -17.87
N LYS A 195 -22.57 2.62 -18.43
CA LYS A 195 -22.30 1.21 -18.16
C LYS A 195 -20.94 0.80 -18.75
N PRO A 196 -19.98 0.32 -17.92
CA PRO A 196 -18.70 -0.16 -18.43
C PRO A 196 -18.86 -1.27 -19.45
N LYS A 197 -18.10 -1.19 -20.54
CA LYS A 197 -18.03 -2.23 -21.59
C LYS A 197 -16.91 -3.22 -21.29
N ALA A 198 -16.88 -4.35 -21.98
CA ALA A 198 -15.79 -5.32 -21.86
C ALA A 198 -14.42 -4.70 -22.23
N SER A 199 -14.39 -3.81 -23.23
CA SER A 199 -13.19 -3.07 -23.62
C SER A 199 -12.66 -2.13 -22.53
N ASP A 200 -13.52 -1.67 -21.62
CA ASP A 200 -13.10 -0.83 -20.50
C ASP A 200 -12.34 -1.65 -19.45
N PHE A 201 -12.68 -2.94 -19.30
CA PHE A 201 -11.97 -3.86 -18.42
C PHE A 201 -10.53 -4.09 -18.88
N LEU A 202 -10.28 -4.19 -20.20
CA LEU A 202 -8.93 -4.27 -20.77
C LEU A 202 -8.02 -3.14 -20.31
N ARG A 203 -8.56 -1.92 -20.29
CA ARG A 203 -7.83 -0.71 -19.90
C ARG A 203 -7.42 -0.74 -18.45
N LEU A 204 -8.09 -1.53 -17.61
CA LEU A 204 -7.62 -1.77 -16.26
C LEU A 204 -6.24 -2.43 -16.30
N PHE A 205 -5.87 -3.27 -17.26
CA PHE A 205 -4.60 -4.00 -17.22
C PHE A 205 -3.53 -3.48 -18.20
N SER A 206 -3.84 -2.46 -19.00
CA SER A 206 -3.00 -2.03 -20.12
C SER A 206 -1.62 -1.49 -19.74
N ASP A 207 -1.47 -0.87 -18.56
CA ASP A 207 -0.17 -0.36 -18.08
C ASP A 207 0.74 -1.44 -17.47
N MET A 208 0.15 -2.58 -17.07
CA MET A 208 0.86 -3.76 -16.55
C MET A 208 1.38 -4.66 -17.68
N ALA A 209 0.87 -4.47 -18.90
CA ALA A 209 1.23 -5.29 -20.05
C ALA A 209 2.65 -5.04 -20.56
N GLY A 210 3.37 -4.00 -20.12
CA GLY A 210 4.72 -3.67 -20.61
C GLY A 210 4.77 -3.41 -22.13
N LYS A 211 5.65 -2.52 -22.59
CA LYS A 211 5.97 -2.46 -24.03
C LYS A 211 6.74 -3.73 -24.40
N GLY A 212 6.05 -4.77 -24.84
CA GLY A 212 6.67 -5.88 -25.54
C GLY A 212 7.02 -5.44 -26.95
N ASP A 213 8.30 -5.55 -27.30
CA ASP A 213 8.84 -5.71 -28.65
C ASP A 213 8.09 -5.00 -29.80
N GLU A 214 8.34 -3.70 -29.96
CA GLU A 214 8.30 -3.05 -31.27
C GLU A 214 9.74 -2.71 -31.70
N GLU A 215 10.56 -3.75 -31.85
CA GLU A 215 11.66 -3.73 -32.84
C GLU A 215 11.09 -4.29 -34.15
N GLY A 216 10.84 -3.42 -35.12
CA GLY A 216 10.49 -3.85 -36.47
C GLY A 216 9.88 -2.77 -37.37
N SER A 217 10.73 -2.16 -38.21
CA SER A 217 10.42 -1.37 -39.43
C SER A 217 9.86 0.05 -39.20
N ALA A 218 10.42 1.15 -39.72
CA ALA A 218 11.33 1.40 -40.85
C ALA A 218 11.94 2.84 -40.75
N PRO A 219 12.64 3.37 -41.77
CA PRO A 219 13.98 3.02 -42.22
C PRO A 219 15.00 4.16 -42.01
N ALA A 220 16.27 3.80 -42.17
CA ALA A 220 17.44 4.65 -42.10
C ALA A 220 17.42 5.89 -43.02
N GLN A 221 17.92 7.01 -42.50
CA GLN A 221 18.68 7.99 -43.27
C GLN A 221 19.98 8.31 -42.53
N ALA A 222 21.07 8.24 -43.30
CA ALA A 222 22.46 8.37 -42.88
C ALA A 222 22.89 9.87 -42.80
N PRO A 223 24.13 10.17 -42.35
CA PRO A 223 24.46 11.33 -41.54
C PRO A 223 24.98 12.53 -42.34
N GLU A 224 24.89 13.72 -41.75
CA GLU A 224 25.70 14.87 -42.16
C GLU A 224 26.54 15.42 -41.00
N SER A 225 27.84 15.40 -41.24
CA SER A 225 28.91 15.96 -40.42
C SER A 225 29.03 17.47 -40.58
N ALA A 226 29.23 18.23 -39.50
CA ALA A 226 30.02 19.47 -39.54
C ALA A 226 30.47 19.97 -38.15
N ARG A 227 31.77 19.75 -37.88
CA ARG A 227 32.76 20.67 -37.27
C ARG A 227 32.49 21.36 -35.93
N GLN A 228 33.38 21.01 -35.00
CA GLN A 228 33.83 21.68 -33.78
C GLN A 228 33.86 23.22 -33.82
N LYS A 229 33.57 23.83 -32.67
CA LYS A 229 34.37 24.92 -32.06
C LYS A 229 34.22 24.89 -30.54
N THR A 230 35.33 24.62 -29.85
CA THR A 230 35.50 24.76 -28.39
C THR A 230 35.75 26.24 -28.03
N PRO A 231 35.17 26.76 -26.95
CA PRO A 231 35.74 27.86 -26.18
C PRO A 231 36.10 27.42 -24.74
N PRO A 232 36.87 28.22 -23.99
CA PRO A 232 37.90 27.74 -23.07
C PRO A 232 37.37 27.33 -21.69
N VAL A 233 38.18 26.46 -21.08
CA VAL A 233 38.10 26.00 -19.69
C VAL A 233 38.10 27.20 -18.74
N ILE A 234 36.96 27.43 -18.09
CA ILE A 234 36.87 28.18 -16.84
C ILE A 234 36.80 27.13 -15.74
N SER A 235 37.79 27.13 -14.84
CA SER A 235 37.79 26.29 -13.65
C SER A 235 36.54 26.61 -12.82
N PRO A 236 35.67 25.63 -12.48
CA PRO A 236 34.64 25.89 -11.49
C PRO A 236 35.32 26.05 -10.13
N ALA A 237 35.01 27.14 -9.46
CA ALA A 237 35.08 27.29 -8.00
C ALA A 237 34.45 26.05 -7.31
N PRO A 238 34.83 25.72 -6.05
CA PRO A 238 34.38 24.50 -5.39
C PRO A 238 32.86 24.37 -5.50
N SER A 239 32.45 23.32 -6.20
CA SER A 239 31.07 23.05 -6.52
C SER A 239 30.33 22.89 -5.20
N THR A 240 29.32 23.72 -4.96
CA THR A 240 28.27 23.37 -4.00
C THR A 240 27.66 22.06 -4.49
N GLU A 241 28.08 20.93 -3.92
CA GLU A 241 27.53 19.60 -4.22
C GLU A 241 26.01 19.69 -4.09
N GLN A 242 25.31 19.67 -5.23
CA GLN A 242 23.87 19.48 -5.22
C GLN A 242 23.60 18.09 -4.64
N PRO A 243 22.64 17.95 -3.69
CA PRO A 243 22.37 16.66 -3.08
C PRO A 243 22.02 15.63 -4.16
N THR A 244 22.83 14.58 -4.23
CA THR A 244 22.60 13.48 -5.17
C THR A 244 21.26 12.82 -4.88
N PRO A 245 20.45 12.49 -5.92
CA PRO A 245 19.20 11.79 -5.71
C PRO A 245 19.46 10.44 -5.04
N VAL A 246 18.79 10.22 -3.91
CA VAL A 246 18.84 8.95 -3.18
C VAL A 246 18.28 7.83 -4.04
N ILE A 247 18.89 6.65 -3.94
CA ILE A 247 18.38 5.39 -4.48
C ILE A 247 18.11 4.45 -3.32
N TYR A 248 17.17 3.54 -3.49
CA TYR A 248 16.81 2.61 -2.45
C TYR A 248 16.30 1.29 -3.01
N SER A 249 16.34 0.26 -2.19
CA SER A 249 15.51 -0.93 -2.32
C SER A 249 14.77 -1.17 -1.02
N TYR A 250 13.68 -1.92 -1.11
CA TYR A 250 12.94 -2.37 0.05
C TYR A 250 12.39 -3.76 -0.23
N ALA A 251 12.22 -4.54 0.82
CA ALA A 251 11.60 -5.85 0.75
C ALA A 251 10.97 -6.20 2.10
N THR A 252 9.87 -6.93 2.07
CA THR A 252 9.17 -7.41 3.27
C THR A 252 8.59 -8.79 3.00
N HIS A 253 8.60 -9.66 4.00
CA HIS A 253 8.06 -11.02 3.92
C HIS A 253 7.41 -11.39 5.25
N PRO A 254 6.28 -12.12 5.26
CA PRO A 254 5.66 -12.59 6.50
C PRO A 254 6.50 -13.60 7.31
N GLY A 255 7.65 -14.04 6.79
CA GLY A 255 8.41 -15.18 7.30
C GLY A 255 7.86 -16.55 6.86
N THR A 256 8.36 -17.63 7.45
CA THR A 256 8.04 -19.03 7.12
C THR A 256 6.88 -19.60 7.92
N ARG A 257 6.53 -18.97 9.06
CA ARG A 257 5.50 -19.48 10.00
C ARG A 257 4.23 -18.64 10.03
N LEU A 258 4.32 -17.32 9.84
CA LEU A 258 3.16 -16.44 9.91
C LEU A 258 2.52 -16.32 8.52
N SER A 259 1.19 -16.34 8.46
CA SER A 259 0.43 -16.10 7.23
C SER A 259 0.14 -14.61 7.00
N LEU A 260 0.25 -13.79 8.04
CA LEU A 260 -0.01 -12.35 8.02
C LEU A 260 1.30 -11.56 8.15
N ASN A 261 1.47 -10.56 7.29
CA ASN A 261 2.56 -9.59 7.42
C ASN A 261 2.06 -8.34 8.15
N ALA A 262 2.46 -8.19 9.42
CA ALA A 262 2.18 -7.02 10.24
C ALA A 262 3.20 -5.90 10.08
N ASP A 263 4.25 -6.09 9.27
CA ASP A 263 5.14 -5.00 8.87
C ASP A 263 4.51 -4.14 7.76
N SER A 264 4.73 -2.84 7.81
CA SER A 264 4.36 -1.87 6.78
C SER A 264 5.54 -0.95 6.47
N LEU A 265 5.81 -0.76 5.19
CA LEU A 265 6.91 0.08 4.70
C LEU A 265 6.38 1.37 4.08
N PHE A 266 7.09 2.46 4.32
CA PHE A 266 6.88 3.73 3.64
C PHE A 266 8.18 4.15 2.95
N VAL A 267 8.10 4.50 1.66
CA VAL A 267 9.24 4.98 0.87
C VAL A 267 8.80 6.17 0.05
N SER A 268 9.58 7.25 0.08
CA SER A 268 9.32 8.47 -0.68
C SER A 268 10.65 9.13 -1.06
N GLN A 269 10.74 9.65 -2.29
CA GLN A 269 11.89 10.43 -2.78
C GLN A 269 11.72 11.93 -2.54
N THR A 270 10.48 12.41 -2.46
CA THR A 270 10.17 13.84 -2.28
C THR A 270 8.91 14.00 -1.42
N PRO A 271 9.05 14.29 -0.12
CA PRO A 271 10.31 14.37 0.64
C PRO A 271 11.05 13.03 0.67
N ALA A 272 12.39 13.05 0.80
CA ALA A 272 13.18 11.83 0.99
C ALA A 272 12.95 11.30 2.42
N LEU A 273 11.96 10.40 2.54
CA LEU A 273 11.42 9.90 3.79
C LEU A 273 11.13 8.41 3.66
N PHE A 274 11.65 7.63 4.60
CA PHE A 274 11.59 6.17 4.61
C PHE A 274 11.19 5.70 6.00
N ALA A 275 10.34 4.67 6.11
CA ALA A 275 9.96 4.13 7.40
C ALA A 275 9.63 2.64 7.35
N ILE A 276 9.90 1.95 8.45
CA ILE A 276 9.39 0.63 8.76
C ILE A 276 8.53 0.76 10.01
N ALA A 277 7.31 0.27 9.93
CA ALA A 277 6.44 0.07 11.08
C ALA A 277 6.18 -1.44 11.22
N ASP A 278 6.62 -2.01 12.32
CA ASP A 278 6.47 -3.43 12.71
C ASP A 278 5.29 -3.52 13.69
N GLY A 279 4.16 -4.04 13.20
CA GLY A 279 2.95 -4.26 13.96
C GLY A 279 3.15 -5.39 14.98
N GLN A 280 2.88 -5.10 16.25
CA GLN A 280 3.15 -6.05 17.32
C GLN A 280 2.05 -7.11 17.44
N GLY A 281 2.39 -8.34 17.09
CA GLY A 281 1.52 -9.52 17.15
C GLY A 281 1.12 -10.06 15.78
N ASP A 282 0.41 -11.17 15.76
CA ASP A 282 -0.06 -11.88 14.55
C ASP A 282 -1.55 -11.59 14.24
N THR A 283 -2.05 -10.44 14.70
CA THR A 283 -3.46 -10.05 14.58
C THR A 283 -3.68 -8.96 13.53
N HIS A 284 -4.93 -8.78 13.09
CA HIS A 284 -5.28 -7.67 12.20
C HIS A 284 -5.05 -6.30 12.84
N SER A 285 -5.13 -6.22 14.17
CA SER A 285 -4.84 -5.01 14.93
C SER A 285 -3.36 -4.63 14.87
N ALA A 286 -2.45 -5.60 14.75
CA ALA A 286 -1.03 -5.34 14.52
C ALA A 286 -0.79 -4.73 13.14
N VAL A 287 -1.37 -5.32 12.09
CA VAL A 287 -1.33 -4.80 10.71
C VAL A 287 -1.91 -3.39 10.64
N GLU A 288 -3.05 -3.17 11.28
CA GLU A 288 -3.70 -1.86 11.32
C GLU A 288 -2.79 -0.80 11.95
N ALA A 289 -2.12 -1.12 13.07
CA ALA A 289 -1.20 -0.21 13.74
C ALA A 289 -0.05 0.21 12.83
N ALA A 290 0.62 -0.74 12.17
CA ALA A 290 1.71 -0.47 11.25
C ALA A 290 1.26 0.36 10.04
N ARG A 291 0.10 0.02 9.46
CA ARG A 291 -0.45 0.75 8.30
C ARG A 291 -0.82 2.19 8.63
N LEU A 292 -1.43 2.45 9.79
CA LEU A 292 -1.75 3.80 10.24
C LEU A 292 -0.51 4.69 10.33
N VAL A 293 0.59 4.14 10.85
CA VAL A 293 1.89 4.84 10.89
C VAL A 293 2.34 5.22 9.48
N THR A 294 2.40 4.27 8.55
CA THR A 294 2.86 4.57 7.17
C THR A 294 1.93 5.51 6.40
N ASN A 295 0.62 5.47 6.66
CA ASN A 295 -0.35 6.33 6.00
C ASN A 295 -0.25 7.78 6.47
N ILE A 296 -0.13 8.02 7.78
CA ILE A 296 -0.01 9.40 8.26
C ILE A 296 1.29 10.04 7.77
N LEU A 297 2.35 9.24 7.57
CA LEU A 297 3.61 9.70 7.01
C LEU A 297 3.50 10.08 5.53
N ALA A 298 2.58 9.47 4.77
CA ALA A 298 2.32 9.84 3.38
C ALA A 298 1.76 11.26 3.22
N GLU A 299 1.09 11.79 4.24
CA GLU A 299 0.55 13.14 4.25
C GLU A 299 1.61 14.19 4.64
N THR A 300 2.90 13.82 4.71
CA THR A 300 3.96 14.71 5.23
C THR A 300 4.38 15.67 4.14
N PRO A 301 4.19 16.99 4.33
CA PRO A 301 4.62 17.95 3.33
C PRO A 301 6.15 17.92 3.22
N ASP A 302 6.65 18.32 2.04
CA ASP A 302 8.08 18.54 1.90
C ASP A 302 8.54 19.70 2.79
N ALA A 303 9.74 19.60 3.35
CA ALA A 303 10.32 20.63 4.19
C ALA A 303 11.81 20.73 3.93
N GLU A 304 12.32 21.95 3.78
CA GLU A 304 13.75 22.20 3.56
C GLU A 304 14.58 22.13 4.85
N ASN A 305 13.93 22.23 6.02
CA ASN A 305 14.60 22.22 7.32
C ASN A 305 14.44 20.85 8.02
N PRO A 306 15.55 20.15 8.35
CA PRO A 306 15.53 18.88 9.09
C PRO A 306 14.80 18.92 10.43
N GLU A 307 14.91 20.00 11.18
CA GLU A 307 14.24 20.12 12.49
C GLU A 307 12.72 20.25 12.33
N VAL A 308 12.26 20.98 11.31
CA VAL A 308 10.84 21.13 10.97
C VAL A 308 10.27 19.78 10.52
N MET A 309 10.96 19.09 9.62
CA MET A 309 10.58 17.73 9.19
C MET A 309 10.48 16.77 10.38
N ALA A 310 11.47 16.78 11.27
CA ALA A 310 11.46 15.96 12.48
C ALA A 310 10.29 16.30 13.42
N GLN A 311 9.94 17.59 13.58
CA GLN A 311 8.79 18.01 14.37
C GLN A 311 7.46 17.54 13.74
N GLN A 312 7.31 17.64 12.42
CA GLN A 312 6.13 17.16 11.70
C GLN A 312 5.95 15.65 11.87
N ILE A 313 7.03 14.87 11.71
CA ILE A 313 7.01 13.41 11.92
C ILE A 313 6.60 13.08 13.36
N ARG A 314 7.17 13.77 14.36
CA ARG A 314 6.79 13.60 15.78
C ARG A 314 5.32 13.87 16.02
N GLY A 315 4.79 14.99 15.49
CA GLY A 315 3.38 15.35 15.61
C GLY A 315 2.47 14.26 15.04
N LYS A 316 2.80 13.76 13.84
CA LYS A 316 2.05 12.68 13.17
C LYS A 316 2.07 11.38 13.96
N LEU A 317 3.24 10.95 14.44
CA LEU A 317 3.31 9.76 15.29
C LEU A 317 2.51 9.95 16.59
N GLY A 318 2.47 11.15 17.16
CA GLY A 318 1.60 11.49 18.29
C GLY A 318 0.11 11.36 17.98
N THR A 319 -0.32 11.80 16.79
CA THR A 319 -1.69 11.62 16.31
C THR A 319 -2.04 10.13 16.16
N VAL A 320 -1.17 9.33 15.55
CA VAL A 320 -1.39 7.87 15.43
C VAL A 320 -1.44 7.20 16.80
N ASN A 321 -0.53 7.56 17.71
CA ASN A 321 -0.53 7.04 19.08
C ASN A 321 -1.88 7.30 19.76
N SER A 322 -2.40 8.53 19.65
CA SER A 322 -3.69 8.92 20.22
C SER A 322 -4.86 8.14 19.59
N LEU A 323 -4.82 7.95 18.27
CA LEU A 323 -5.83 7.17 17.54
C LEU A 323 -5.85 5.71 17.99
N LEU A 324 -4.67 5.08 18.11
CA LEU A 324 -4.55 3.69 18.57
C LEU A 324 -5.03 3.53 20.01
N LEU A 325 -4.68 4.45 20.90
CA LEU A 325 -5.15 4.45 22.29
C LEU A 325 -6.67 4.62 22.40
N SER A 326 -7.29 5.45 21.54
CA SER A 326 -8.75 5.62 21.54
C SER A 326 -9.49 4.34 21.12
N ARG A 327 -8.90 3.55 20.21
CA ARG A 327 -9.46 2.29 19.71
C ARG A 327 -9.34 1.15 20.73
N GLN A 328 -8.33 1.19 21.61
CA GLN A 328 -8.20 0.24 22.72
C GLN A 328 -9.38 0.29 23.71
N ALA A 329 -10.00 1.46 23.90
CA ALA A 329 -11.14 1.60 24.80
C ALA A 329 -12.41 0.88 24.31
N MET A 330 -12.44 0.42 23.05
CA MET A 330 -13.63 -0.14 22.40
C MET A 330 -13.65 -1.69 22.30
N GLY A 331 -12.75 -2.39 23.01
CA GLY A 331 -12.88 -3.83 23.25
C GLY A 331 -12.54 -4.77 22.08
N ALA A 332 -11.71 -4.34 21.12
CA ALA A 332 -11.18 -5.21 20.06
C ALA A 332 -10.08 -6.16 20.59
N ASP A 333 -9.96 -7.34 19.99
CA ASP A 333 -8.97 -8.38 20.33
C ASP A 333 -7.52 -7.86 20.18
N GLY A 334 -6.87 -7.61 21.32
CA GLY A 334 -5.46 -7.20 21.39
C GLY A 334 -5.26 -5.68 21.29
N ARG A 335 -4.14 -5.21 21.84
CA ARG A 335 -3.75 -3.79 21.79
C ARG A 335 -3.04 -3.52 20.46
N PRO A 336 -3.60 -2.72 19.53
CA PRO A 336 -2.90 -2.36 18.30
C PRO A 336 -1.71 -1.47 18.67
N MET A 337 -0.51 -1.95 18.39
CA MET A 337 0.75 -1.27 18.67
C MET A 337 1.73 -1.52 17.53
N ALA A 338 2.65 -0.60 17.31
CA ALA A 338 3.70 -0.75 16.31
C ALA A 338 5.05 -0.20 16.78
N SER A 339 6.09 -1.00 16.59
CA SER A 339 7.49 -0.60 16.62
C SER A 339 7.79 0.18 15.34
N VAL A 340 8.47 1.30 15.39
CA VAL A 340 8.70 2.15 14.21
C VAL A 340 10.13 2.66 14.15
N VAL A 341 10.69 2.71 12.94
CA VAL A 341 11.92 3.43 12.60
C VAL A 341 11.72 4.21 11.32
N ILE A 342 12.18 5.47 11.29
CA ILE A 342 11.95 6.44 10.22
C ILE A 342 13.27 7.13 9.91
N ALA A 343 13.60 7.30 8.63
CA ALA A 343 14.72 8.09 8.17
C ALA A 343 14.24 9.21 7.24
N SER A 344 14.73 10.42 7.48
CA SER A 344 14.56 11.57 6.60
C SER A 344 15.93 12.08 6.16
N ILE A 345 16.08 12.36 4.87
CA ILE A 345 17.33 12.86 4.28
C ILE A 345 17.05 14.22 3.63
N ILE A 346 17.70 15.27 4.11
CA ILE A 346 17.57 16.62 3.55
C ILE A 346 18.97 17.20 3.39
N GLY A 347 19.37 17.44 2.13
CA GLY A 347 20.74 17.84 1.81
C GLY A 347 21.75 16.79 2.30
N ARG A 348 22.66 17.19 3.18
CA ARG A 348 23.68 16.34 3.82
C ARG A 348 23.30 15.90 5.23
N ARG A 349 22.03 15.99 5.62
CA ARG A 349 21.55 15.62 6.95
C ARG A 349 20.61 14.43 6.88
N LEU A 350 20.99 13.39 7.62
CA LEU A 350 20.15 12.23 7.92
C LEU A 350 19.57 12.43 9.32
N SER A 351 18.24 12.38 9.44
CA SER A 351 17.54 12.31 10.72
C SER A 351 16.88 10.95 10.84
N VAL A 352 17.18 10.22 11.91
CA VAL A 352 16.52 8.95 12.22
C VAL A 352 15.66 9.11 13.47
N LEU A 353 14.38 8.76 13.37
CA LEU A 353 13.43 8.74 14.48
C LEU A 353 12.96 7.31 14.72
N TRP A 354 12.84 6.88 15.97
CA TRP A 354 12.35 5.53 16.26
C TRP A 354 11.57 5.44 17.57
N SER A 355 10.74 4.41 17.68
CA SER A 355 10.07 4.01 18.90
C SER A 355 9.75 2.52 18.85
N GLY A 356 10.50 1.72 19.61
CA GLY A 356 10.41 0.26 19.60
C GLY A 356 11.79 -0.35 19.40
N ASP A 357 11.82 -1.50 18.76
CA ASP A 357 12.99 -2.31 18.45
C ASP A 357 13.27 -2.48 16.95
N ALA A 358 12.51 -1.81 16.08
CA ALA A 358 12.91 -1.62 14.69
C ALA A 358 14.18 -0.77 14.65
N ARG A 359 15.12 -1.13 13.77
CA ARG A 359 16.50 -0.61 13.82
C ARG A 359 16.89 0.18 12.59
N ALA A 360 17.81 1.13 12.81
CA ALA A 360 18.53 1.83 11.76
C ALA A 360 20.03 1.58 11.91
N TYR A 361 20.70 1.28 10.80
CA TYR A 361 22.15 1.09 10.72
C TYR A 361 22.74 1.96 9.62
N LEU A 362 23.80 2.71 9.94
CA LEU A 362 24.57 3.48 8.98
C LEU A 362 25.87 2.74 8.66
N LEU A 363 26.05 2.35 7.39
CA LEU A 363 27.31 1.86 6.88
C LEU A 363 28.12 3.05 6.38
N LYS A 364 29.23 3.34 7.06
CA LYS A 364 30.13 4.46 6.78
C LYS A 364 31.57 3.99 6.80
N ASN A 365 32.33 4.29 5.74
CA ASN A 365 33.72 3.85 5.60
C ASN A 365 33.91 2.33 5.82
N GLY A 366 32.98 1.52 5.30
CA GLY A 366 33.00 0.07 5.44
C GLY A 366 32.64 -0.47 6.85
N THR A 367 32.28 0.40 7.80
CA THR A 367 31.88 0.01 9.15
C THR A 367 30.39 0.28 9.37
N MET A 368 29.66 -0.73 9.87
CA MET A 368 28.23 -0.62 10.13
C MET A 368 28.00 -0.19 11.58
N HIS A 369 27.29 0.91 11.77
CA HIS A 369 26.98 1.51 13.07
C HIS A 369 25.47 1.49 13.31
N GLN A 370 25.01 0.92 14.41
CA GLN A 370 23.61 1.04 14.81
C GLN A 370 23.32 2.47 15.29
N LEU A 371 22.35 3.15 14.67
CA LEU A 371 21.94 4.51 15.02
C LEU A 371 20.84 4.52 16.08
N SER A 372 19.91 3.56 16.02
CA SER A 372 18.81 3.46 16.98
C SER A 372 19.20 2.63 18.21
N ARG A 373 18.49 2.80 19.32
CA ARG A 373 18.61 1.95 20.50
C ARG A 373 17.27 1.33 20.84
N ASP A 374 17.21 0.01 20.93
CA ASP A 374 15.97 -0.72 21.21
C ASP A 374 15.31 -0.23 22.51
N HIS A 375 14.04 0.13 22.41
CA HIS A 375 13.19 0.45 23.56
C HIS A 375 12.56 -0.81 24.12
N VAL A 376 13.35 -1.56 24.89
CA VAL A 376 12.96 -2.87 25.41
C VAL A 376 13.27 -2.98 26.91
N VAL A 377 12.39 -3.64 27.65
CA VAL A 377 12.68 -4.12 29.00
C VAL A 377 12.97 -5.61 28.92
N VAL A 378 14.10 -6.02 29.49
CA VAL A 378 14.49 -7.43 29.58
C VAL A 378 14.11 -7.94 30.96
N GLY A 379 13.03 -8.73 31.03
CA GLY A 379 12.60 -9.48 32.20
C GLY A 379 12.57 -10.98 31.91
N MET A 380 11.55 -11.69 32.39
CA MET A 380 11.33 -13.11 32.02
C MET A 380 11.00 -13.30 30.52
N LYS A 381 10.47 -12.27 29.87
CA LYS A 381 10.29 -12.16 28.41
C LYS A 381 10.68 -10.76 27.95
N LYS A 382 11.21 -10.63 26.74
CA LYS A 382 11.46 -9.33 26.09
C LYS A 382 10.12 -8.63 25.86
N GLN A 383 10.01 -7.37 26.28
CA GLN A 383 8.84 -6.53 26.03
C GLN A 383 9.28 -5.14 25.58
N LEU A 384 8.51 -4.49 24.71
CA LEU A 384 8.78 -3.11 24.33
C LEU A 384 8.50 -2.18 25.51
N SER A 385 9.48 -1.35 25.87
CA SER A 385 9.32 -0.28 26.87
C SER A 385 8.65 0.95 26.27
N GLN A 386 8.72 1.10 24.94
CA GLN A 386 8.13 2.21 24.20
C GLN A 386 7.83 1.78 22.77
N CYS A 387 6.61 2.03 22.30
CA CYS A 387 6.23 1.91 20.89
C CYS A 387 4.95 2.71 20.63
N VAL A 388 4.56 2.87 19.37
CA VAL A 388 3.33 3.58 19.01
C VAL A 388 2.13 2.76 19.50
N GLY A 389 1.20 3.39 20.21
CA GLY A 389 0.00 2.75 20.77
C GLY A 389 0.18 2.14 22.17
N LEU A 390 1.37 2.22 22.78
CA LEU A 390 1.65 1.63 24.09
C LEU A 390 1.18 2.49 25.27
N SER A 391 1.48 3.80 25.23
CA SER A 391 1.29 4.71 26.37
C SER A 391 0.81 6.10 25.94
N GLN A 392 0.09 6.78 26.84
CA GLN A 392 -0.36 8.16 26.64
C GLN A 392 0.81 9.13 26.47
N GLN A 393 1.85 8.95 27.28
CA GLN A 393 3.12 9.67 27.11
C GLN A 393 3.93 8.94 26.04
N PHE A 394 3.88 9.46 24.82
CA PHE A 394 4.61 8.92 23.66
C PHE A 394 5.56 9.97 23.12
N ARG A 395 6.85 9.62 23.07
CA ARG A 395 7.90 10.47 22.54
C ARG A 395 8.93 9.59 21.80
N PRO A 396 8.96 9.60 20.45
CA PRO A 396 9.99 8.86 19.74
C PRO A 396 11.35 9.53 19.96
N ASP A 397 12.39 8.71 19.99
CA ASP A 397 13.77 9.19 20.04
C ASP A 397 14.21 9.65 18.65
N ILE A 398 15.22 10.52 18.61
CA ILE A 398 15.77 11.07 17.38
C ILE A 398 17.29 11.17 17.47
N VAL A 399 17.97 10.82 16.38
CA VAL A 399 19.39 11.06 16.17
C VAL A 399 19.60 11.70 14.81
N GLY A 400 20.58 12.60 14.73
CA GLY A 400 20.97 13.28 13.49
C GLY A 400 22.41 12.91 13.13
N GLU A 401 22.64 12.60 11.85
CA GLU A 401 23.94 12.22 11.30
C GLU A 401 24.25 13.03 10.03
N GLU A 402 25.53 13.07 9.67
CA GLU A 402 25.94 13.57 8.36
C GLU A 402 25.78 12.48 7.30
N TRP A 403 25.08 12.83 6.21
CA TRP A 403 24.83 11.97 5.06
C TRP A 403 25.80 12.27 3.93
N SER A 404 26.67 11.31 3.62
CA SER A 404 27.64 11.36 2.52
C SER A 404 27.19 10.54 1.31
N SER A 405 27.82 10.79 0.16
CA SER A 405 27.54 10.09 -1.11
C SER A 405 27.92 8.60 -1.10
N GLN A 406 28.80 8.17 -0.19
CA GLN A 406 29.25 6.79 -0.02
C GLN A 406 28.57 6.06 1.15
N ASP A 407 27.69 6.75 1.87
CA ASP A 407 27.01 6.15 3.01
C ASP A 407 25.83 5.31 2.53
N ARG A 408 25.61 4.18 3.21
CA ARG A 408 24.41 3.35 3.04
C ARG A 408 23.65 3.27 4.35
N LEU A 409 22.33 3.40 4.29
CA LEU A 409 21.45 3.30 5.45
C LEU A 409 20.57 2.07 5.31
N LEU A 410 20.56 1.22 6.34
CA LEU A 410 19.62 0.12 6.48
C LEU A 410 18.60 0.46 7.55
N LEU A 411 17.32 0.39 7.21
CA LEU A 411 16.23 0.25 8.17
C LEU A 411 15.77 -1.20 8.17
N CYS A 412 15.53 -1.81 9.33
CA CYS A 412 15.04 -3.19 9.40
C CYS A 412 14.09 -3.43 10.57
N SER A 413 13.19 -4.40 10.41
CA SER A 413 12.42 -4.93 11.55
C SER A 413 13.31 -5.78 12.46
N TYR A 414 12.89 -5.95 13.71
CA TYR A 414 13.70 -6.63 14.74
C TYR A 414 14.05 -8.09 14.38
N PRO A 415 13.18 -8.89 13.74
CA PRO A 415 13.51 -10.27 13.40
C PRO A 415 14.75 -10.41 12.50
N LEU A 416 14.99 -9.46 11.57
CA LEU A 416 16.13 -9.54 10.64
C LEU A 416 17.47 -9.69 11.37
N VAL A 417 17.68 -8.92 12.43
CA VAL A 417 18.93 -8.91 13.22
C VAL A 417 19.02 -10.04 14.26
N GLN A 418 17.92 -10.75 14.50
CA GLN A 418 17.93 -11.99 15.29
C GLN A 418 18.38 -13.18 14.45
N ILE A 419 17.99 -13.19 13.18
CA ILE A 419 18.27 -14.28 12.24
C ILE A 419 19.66 -14.10 11.64
N LEU A 420 19.94 -12.92 11.08
CA LEU A 420 21.22 -12.59 10.47
C LEU A 420 22.11 -11.85 11.47
N LYS A 421 23.34 -12.34 11.63
CA LYS A 421 24.36 -11.65 12.43
C LYS A 421 24.73 -10.33 11.77
N GLU A 422 25.03 -9.31 12.58
CA GLU A 422 25.40 -7.97 12.08
C GLU A 422 26.54 -7.99 11.06
N ARG A 423 27.50 -8.92 11.19
CA ARG A 423 28.57 -9.09 10.20
C ARG A 423 28.03 -9.50 8.82
N ALA A 424 27.09 -10.42 8.75
CA ALA A 424 26.49 -10.88 7.49
C ALA A 424 25.65 -9.75 6.87
N ILE A 425 24.89 -9.03 7.70
CA ILE A 425 24.13 -7.85 7.26
C ILE A 425 25.08 -6.80 6.68
N ALA A 426 26.17 -6.48 7.37
CA ALA A 426 27.16 -5.50 6.90
C ALA A 426 27.82 -5.93 5.57
N GLU A 427 28.09 -7.22 5.40
CA GLU A 427 28.65 -7.77 4.16
C GLU A 427 27.68 -7.65 2.99
N ILE A 428 26.41 -8.02 3.19
CA ILE A 428 25.36 -7.89 2.16
C ILE A 428 25.16 -6.41 1.82
N VAL A 429 24.99 -5.55 2.84
CA VAL A 429 24.78 -4.11 2.66
C VAL A 429 25.98 -3.42 2.03
N GLY A 430 27.21 -3.87 2.28
CA GLY A 430 28.42 -3.29 1.71
C GLY A 430 28.70 -3.73 0.26
N ASN A 431 28.38 -4.98 -0.08
CA ASN A 431 28.83 -5.59 -1.34
C ASN A 431 27.72 -5.76 -2.39
N THR A 432 26.44 -5.63 -2.01
CA THR A 432 25.32 -5.79 -2.93
C THR A 432 24.91 -4.46 -3.54
N PRO A 433 24.58 -4.36 -4.84
CA PRO A 433 24.01 -3.15 -5.41
C PRO A 433 22.74 -2.72 -4.66
N ILE A 434 22.57 -1.41 -4.40
CA ILE A 434 21.45 -0.89 -3.59
C ILE A 434 20.10 -1.40 -4.07
N LYS A 435 19.87 -1.49 -5.39
CA LYS A 435 18.60 -1.97 -5.99
C LYS A 435 18.22 -3.41 -5.61
N ASP A 436 19.20 -4.26 -5.31
CA ASP A 436 19.00 -5.69 -5.04
C ASP A 436 19.18 -6.01 -3.56
N CYS A 437 19.77 -5.07 -2.79
CA CYS A 437 20.24 -5.31 -1.43
C CYS A 437 19.15 -5.71 -0.44
N ALA A 438 17.99 -5.04 -0.42
CA ALA A 438 16.91 -5.40 0.49
C ALA A 438 16.37 -6.80 0.17
N SER A 439 16.22 -7.16 -1.11
CA SER A 439 15.81 -8.49 -1.53
C SER A 439 16.83 -9.55 -1.10
N ALA A 440 18.12 -9.29 -1.24
CA ALA A 440 19.18 -10.18 -0.78
C ALA A 440 19.12 -10.42 0.73
N LEU A 441 18.91 -9.37 1.54
CA LEU A 441 18.74 -9.50 3.00
C LEU A 441 17.54 -10.38 3.37
N ILE A 442 16.40 -10.18 2.70
CA ILE A 442 15.20 -10.99 2.96
C ILE A 442 15.40 -12.43 2.51
N GLN A 443 16.02 -12.68 1.36
CA GLN A 443 16.32 -14.04 0.90
C GLN A 443 17.24 -14.77 1.87
N GLU A 444 18.32 -14.13 2.32
CA GLU A 444 19.24 -14.72 3.30
C GLU A 444 18.52 -15.04 4.62
N ALA A 445 17.67 -14.12 5.09
CA ALA A 445 16.88 -14.37 6.29
C ALA A 445 15.92 -15.56 6.13
N LEU A 446 15.30 -15.73 4.95
CA LEU A 446 14.42 -16.87 4.67
C LEU A 446 15.18 -18.19 4.59
N ILE A 447 16.39 -18.20 4.05
CA ILE A 447 17.28 -19.38 4.03
C ILE A 447 17.61 -19.81 5.46
N GLU A 448 17.83 -18.85 6.37
CA GLU A 448 18.07 -19.06 7.80
C GLU A 448 16.76 -19.27 8.62
N ASP A 449 15.66 -19.66 7.97
CA ASP A 449 14.34 -19.93 8.57
C ASP A 449 13.74 -18.74 9.34
N ALA A 450 13.63 -17.58 8.70
CA ALA A 450 12.92 -16.42 9.26
C ALA A 450 11.46 -16.75 9.60
N ARG A 451 11.15 -17.06 10.86
CA ARG A 451 9.80 -17.47 11.30
C ARG A 451 8.82 -16.32 11.53
N GLU A 452 9.28 -15.09 11.53
CA GLU A 452 8.48 -13.90 11.83
C GLU A 452 8.53 -12.92 10.67
N ASN A 453 7.72 -11.87 10.74
CA ASN A 453 7.72 -10.83 9.72
C ASN A 453 9.10 -10.19 9.64
N VAL A 454 9.64 -10.08 8.42
CA VAL A 454 11.00 -9.61 8.19
C VAL A 454 10.98 -8.57 7.08
N SER A 455 11.54 -7.40 7.38
CA SER A 455 11.51 -6.24 6.50
C SER A 455 12.82 -5.49 6.50
N ALA A 456 13.18 -4.96 5.34
CA ALA A 456 14.36 -4.14 5.15
C ALA A 456 14.10 -3.01 4.14
N ILE A 457 14.68 -1.84 4.41
CA ILE A 457 14.83 -0.75 3.44
C ILE A 457 16.32 -0.39 3.43
N VAL A 458 16.94 -0.42 2.25
CA VAL A 458 18.34 -0.04 2.06
C VAL A 458 18.38 1.21 1.19
N ILE A 459 19.02 2.27 1.66
CA ILE A 459 19.10 3.57 1.01
C ILE A 459 20.58 3.90 0.76
N GLY A 460 20.89 4.47 -0.39
CA GLY A 460 22.22 4.95 -0.77
C GLY A 460 22.11 6.10 -1.78
N ASN A 461 23.21 6.42 -2.45
CA ASN A 461 23.25 7.47 -3.47
C ASN A 461 23.49 6.91 -4.88
N ARG A 462 23.00 7.63 -5.89
CA ARG A 462 23.09 7.22 -7.31
C ARG A 462 24.53 7.05 -7.84
N LEU A 463 25.54 7.63 -7.18
CA LEU A 463 26.95 7.58 -7.61
C LEU A 463 27.62 6.21 -7.44
N GLU A 464 26.99 5.26 -6.76
CA GLU A 464 27.53 3.90 -6.58
C GLU A 464 27.21 2.94 -7.74
N GLN A 465 26.50 3.39 -8.79
CA GLN A 465 26.24 2.59 -10.00
C GLN A 465 27.25 2.85 -11.14
N GLY A 466 28.36 3.55 -10.85
CA GLY A 466 29.43 3.86 -11.79
C GLY A 466 30.53 2.82 -11.82
#